data_AF-A0A953BPQ5-F1
#
_entry.id   AF-A0A953BPQ5-F1
#
_cell.length_a   1.000
_cell.length_b   1.000
_cell.length_c   1.000
_cell.angle_alpha   90.00
_cell.angle_beta   90.00
_cell.angle_gamma   90.00
#
_symmetry.space_group_name_H-M   'P 1'
#
loop_
_entity.id
_entity.type
_entity.pdbx_description
1 polymer ?
#
loop_
_entity_poly.entity_id
_entity_poly.type
_entity_poly.pdbx_seq_one_letter_code
_entity_poly.pdbx_strand_id
1 'polypeptide(L)'
;MRIAHTCANCGHDLSRLCALIDPVYGLPIVVCPRCREAVVRTSIPVRTRARQARRLVVSLAMLAFSVLLTTGFAGAVIGLSSVVFEQWVRAQRNSAAPWTHEGFVVAAAVWAGLALTAGVWTGAMLAHWRWWLVLPAWVAMLFGLIFFVEVQQVVEFIAQGEEIDVLALATGVVQGHSGTSRVLIASLVPFGLGYAVGLPIGAFTRRSAARRMWRRRRRIRLHRRNA
;
A
#
# COMPACT_ATOMS: atom_id res chain seq x y z
N MET A 1 -6.13 -27.90 3.06
CA MET A 1 -6.43 -28.50 1.75
C MET A 1 -7.16 -29.80 2.02
N ARG A 2 -8.22 -30.07 1.27
CA ARG A 2 -9.18 -31.14 1.54
C ARG A 2 -9.43 -31.79 0.17
N ILE A 3 -8.84 -32.98 0.02
CA ILE A 3 -8.59 -33.80 -1.17
C ILE A 3 -9.12 -35.19 -0.80
N ALA A 4 -9.91 -35.81 -1.68
CA ALA A 4 -10.63 -37.09 -1.52
C ALA A 4 -10.91 -37.47 -0.06
N HIS A 5 -12.04 -36.99 0.46
CA HIS A 5 -12.38 -37.15 1.87
C HIS A 5 -12.76 -38.57 2.22
N THR A 6 -13.19 -39.40 1.28
CA THR A 6 -13.85 -40.65 1.60
C THR A 6 -13.30 -41.78 0.75
N CYS A 7 -13.17 -42.96 1.35
CA CYS A 7 -12.84 -44.19 0.65
C CYS A 7 -13.93 -44.49 -0.39
N ALA A 8 -13.56 -44.76 -1.64
CA ALA A 8 -14.52 -45.05 -2.71
C ALA A 8 -15.31 -46.35 -2.44
N ASN A 9 -14.69 -47.32 -1.75
CA ASN A 9 -15.33 -48.59 -1.40
C ASN A 9 -16.27 -48.46 -0.17
N CYS A 10 -15.74 -48.18 1.02
CA CYS A 10 -16.54 -48.18 2.26
C CYS A 10 -17.03 -46.81 2.76
N GLY A 11 -16.76 -45.71 2.03
CA GLY A 11 -17.17 -44.36 2.42
C GLY A 11 -16.42 -43.74 3.60
N HIS A 12 -15.45 -44.44 4.21
CA HIS A 12 -14.73 -43.98 5.40
C HIS A 12 -13.91 -42.70 5.17
N ASP A 13 -13.90 -41.75 6.12
CA ASP A 13 -13.21 -40.46 5.97
C ASP A 13 -11.67 -40.60 6.01
N LEU A 14 -11.01 -40.51 4.86
CA LEU A 14 -9.56 -40.60 4.68
C LEU A 14 -8.84 -39.25 4.86
N SER A 15 -9.55 -38.17 5.16
CA SER A 15 -8.96 -36.82 5.19
C SER A 15 -8.00 -36.56 6.34
N ARG A 16 -8.01 -37.43 7.34
CA ARG A 16 -7.18 -37.32 8.55
C ARG A 16 -5.92 -38.19 8.50
N LEU A 17 -5.88 -39.18 7.61
CA LEU A 17 -4.75 -40.10 7.48
C LEU A 17 -3.57 -39.43 6.78
N CYS A 18 -2.35 -39.81 7.18
CA CYS A 18 -1.14 -39.41 6.48
C CYS A 18 -1.09 -40.14 5.14
N ALA A 19 -0.75 -39.42 4.07
CA ALA A 19 -0.48 -40.06 2.79
C ALA A 19 1.00 -40.43 2.74
N LEU A 20 1.32 -41.67 2.38
CA LEU A 20 2.68 -42.04 1.98
C LEU A 20 2.88 -41.64 0.53
N ILE A 21 4.09 -41.20 0.19
CA ILE A 21 4.46 -40.94 -1.20
C ILE A 21 4.93 -42.27 -1.78
N ASP A 22 4.27 -42.73 -2.84
CA ASP A 22 4.68 -43.91 -3.58
C ASP A 22 6.06 -43.69 -4.21
N PRO A 23 7.07 -44.55 -3.94
CA PRO A 23 8.41 -44.40 -4.51
C PRO A 23 8.46 -44.58 -6.04
N VAL A 24 7.50 -45.30 -6.64
CA VAL A 24 7.51 -45.59 -8.08
C VAL A 24 6.88 -44.43 -8.88
N TYR A 25 5.70 -43.98 -8.44
CA TYR A 25 4.91 -42.99 -9.18
C TYR A 25 4.90 -41.59 -8.55
N GLY A 26 5.46 -41.41 -7.35
CA GLY A 26 5.47 -40.12 -6.64
C GLY A 26 4.09 -39.64 -6.18
N LEU A 27 3.09 -40.51 -6.18
CA LEU A 27 1.71 -40.16 -5.85
C LEU A 27 1.45 -40.29 -4.35
N PRO A 28 0.67 -39.37 -3.73
CA PRO A 28 0.29 -39.48 -2.33
C PRO A 28 -0.82 -40.53 -2.17
N ILE A 29 -0.47 -41.72 -1.71
CA ILE A 29 -1.38 -42.84 -1.48
C ILE A 29 -1.80 -42.88 -0.01
N VAL A 30 -3.09 -43.11 0.24
CA VAL A 30 -3.65 -43.35 1.57
C VAL A 30 -4.35 -44.71 1.56
N VAL A 31 -3.97 -45.60 2.47
CA VAL A 31 -4.64 -46.90 2.64
C VAL A 31 -5.78 -46.77 3.64
N CYS A 32 -6.98 -47.23 3.27
CA CYS A 32 -8.14 -47.19 4.15
C CYS A 32 -7.97 -48.18 5.33
N PRO A 33 -8.13 -47.75 6.60
CA PRO A 33 -7.96 -48.64 7.74
C PRO A 33 -9.11 -49.65 7.89
N ARG A 34 -10.29 -49.39 7.29
CA ARG A 34 -11.45 -50.30 7.38
C ARG A 34 -11.43 -51.40 6.33
N CYS A 35 -11.31 -51.04 5.05
CA CYS A 35 -11.39 -51.99 3.94
C CYS A 35 -10.04 -52.28 3.27
N ARG A 36 -8.94 -51.68 3.74
CA ARG A 36 -7.57 -51.80 3.18
C ARG A 36 -7.40 -51.36 1.72
N GLU A 37 -8.42 -50.74 1.13
CA GLU A 37 -8.34 -50.16 -0.21
C GLU A 37 -7.32 -49.01 -0.26
N ALA A 38 -6.41 -49.03 -1.24
CA ALA A 38 -5.48 -47.94 -1.49
C ALA A 38 -6.16 -46.86 -2.35
N VAL A 39 -6.19 -45.62 -1.85
CA VAL A 39 -6.81 -44.48 -2.54
C VAL A 39 -5.77 -43.40 -2.76
N VAL A 40 -5.67 -42.92 -4.00
CA VAL A 40 -4.77 -41.82 -4.36
C VAL A 40 -5.39 -40.48 -3.96
N ARG A 41 -4.67 -39.66 -3.21
CA ARG A 41 -5.08 -38.28 -2.93
C ARG A 41 -4.83 -37.40 -4.16
N THR A 42 -5.81 -37.33 -5.05
CA THR A 42 -5.78 -36.41 -6.19
C THR A 42 -6.06 -34.97 -5.76
N SER A 43 -5.01 -34.14 -5.66
CA SER A 43 -5.25 -32.70 -5.54
C SER A 43 -5.87 -32.21 -6.84
N ILE A 44 -7.17 -31.89 -6.85
CA ILE A 44 -7.83 -31.36 -8.05
C ILE A 44 -7.11 -30.06 -8.45
N PRO A 45 -6.29 -30.05 -9.52
CA PRO A 45 -5.41 -28.94 -9.84
C PRO A 45 -6.21 -27.69 -10.19
N VAL A 46 -7.43 -27.86 -10.74
CA VAL A 46 -8.36 -26.76 -11.05
C VAL A 46 -8.75 -25.97 -9.80
N ARG A 47 -9.06 -26.66 -8.68
CA ARG A 47 -9.46 -25.99 -7.43
C ARG A 47 -8.28 -25.31 -6.72
N THR A 48 -7.06 -25.85 -6.83
CA THR A 48 -5.87 -25.21 -6.26
C THR A 48 -5.48 -23.98 -7.07
N ARG A 49 -5.48 -24.07 -8.40
CA ARG A 49 -5.26 -22.95 -9.33
C ARG A 49 -6.29 -21.83 -9.13
N ALA A 50 -7.58 -22.15 -9.05
CA ALA A 50 -8.62 -21.14 -8.80
C ALA A 50 -8.42 -20.37 -7.48
N ARG A 51 -7.98 -21.05 -6.42
CA ARG A 51 -7.66 -20.40 -5.14
C ARG A 51 -6.41 -19.54 -5.22
N GLN A 52 -5.39 -19.98 -5.95
CA GLN A 52 -4.18 -19.19 -6.19
C GLN A 52 -4.50 -17.96 -7.03
N ALA A 53 -5.24 -18.11 -8.13
CA ALA A 53 -5.73 -17.01 -8.95
C ALA A 53 -6.54 -16.00 -8.14
N ARG A 54 -7.49 -16.46 -7.31
CA ARG A 54 -8.24 -15.55 -6.42
C ARG A 54 -7.33 -14.80 -5.43
N ARG A 55 -6.31 -15.45 -4.86
CA ARG A 55 -5.34 -14.77 -3.99
C ARG A 55 -4.51 -13.75 -4.75
N LEU A 56 -4.10 -14.07 -5.97
CA LEU A 56 -3.37 -13.15 -6.85
C LEU A 56 -4.24 -11.94 -7.18
N VAL A 57 -5.49 -12.15 -7.62
CA VAL A 57 -6.45 -11.07 -7.93
C VAL A 57 -6.69 -10.18 -6.71
N VAL A 58 -6.92 -10.76 -5.53
CA VAL A 58 -7.09 -9.96 -4.29
C VAL A 58 -5.82 -9.18 -3.95
N SER A 59 -4.64 -9.77 -4.16
CA SER A 59 -3.37 -9.08 -3.89
C SER A 59 -3.12 -7.94 -4.89
N LEU A 60 -3.41 -8.16 -6.17
CA LEU A 60 -3.33 -7.15 -7.22
C LEU A 60 -4.35 -6.03 -6.99
N ALA A 61 -5.58 -6.35 -6.61
CA ALA A 61 -6.61 -5.36 -6.29
C ALA A 61 -6.20 -4.50 -5.08
N MET A 62 -5.65 -5.11 -4.04
CA MET A 62 -5.13 -4.38 -2.88
C MET A 62 -3.93 -3.50 -3.24
N LEU A 63 -3.04 -3.97 -4.11
CA LEU A 63 -1.91 -3.20 -4.62
C LEU A 63 -2.40 -2.01 -5.46
N ALA A 64 -3.31 -2.24 -6.41
CA ALA A 64 -3.88 -1.21 -7.26
C ALA A 64 -4.63 -0.15 -6.43
N PHE A 65 -5.42 -0.57 -5.46
CA PHE A 65 -6.09 0.32 -4.52
C PHE A 65 -5.10 1.15 -3.69
N SER A 66 -4.02 0.52 -3.22
CA SER A 66 -2.96 1.24 -2.49
C SER A 66 -2.26 2.28 -3.36
N VAL A 67 -1.95 1.94 -4.62
CA VAL A 67 -1.35 2.89 -5.57
C VAL A 67 -2.31 4.03 -5.85
N LEU A 68 -3.59 3.75 -6.17
CA LEU A 68 -4.61 4.76 -6.41
C LEU A 68 -4.76 5.74 -5.24
N LEU A 69 -4.85 5.23 -4.00
CA LEU A 69 -4.96 6.09 -2.82
C LEU A 69 -3.69 6.92 -2.60
N THR A 70 -2.51 6.33 -2.76
CA THR A 70 -1.24 7.05 -2.56
C THR A 70 -1.07 8.16 -3.60
N THR A 71 -1.37 7.88 -4.86
CA THR A 71 -1.37 8.87 -5.94
C THR A 71 -2.42 9.96 -5.71
N GLY A 72 -3.63 9.58 -5.26
CA GLY A 72 -4.70 10.52 -4.93
C GLY A 72 -4.32 11.45 -3.78
N PHE A 73 -3.72 10.92 -2.72
CA PHE A 73 -3.19 11.73 -1.62
C PHE A 73 -2.07 12.67 -2.08
N ALA A 74 -1.12 12.17 -2.87
CA ALA A 74 -0.04 13.00 -3.41
C ALA A 74 -0.59 14.16 -4.26
N GLY A 75 -1.50 13.88 -5.20
CA GLY A 75 -2.14 14.89 -6.02
C GLY A 75 -2.94 15.91 -5.20
N ALA A 76 -3.68 15.45 -4.19
CA ALA A 76 -4.45 16.34 -3.31
C ALA A 76 -3.56 17.21 -2.41
N VAL A 77 -2.43 16.69 -1.91
CA VAL A 77 -1.45 17.48 -1.16
C VAL A 77 -0.78 18.52 -2.06
N ILE A 78 -0.40 18.16 -3.29
CA ILE A 78 0.17 19.10 -4.28
C ILE A 78 -0.85 20.20 -4.59
N GLY A 79 -2.09 19.84 -4.93
CA GLY A 79 -3.15 20.78 -5.26
C GLY A 79 -3.54 21.69 -4.09
N LEU A 80 -3.57 21.20 -2.86
CA LEU A 80 -3.81 22.05 -1.69
C LEU A 80 -2.60 22.93 -1.36
N SER A 81 -1.38 22.51 -1.70
CA SER A 81 -0.18 23.31 -1.45
C SER A 81 -0.18 24.61 -2.25
N SER A 82 -0.69 24.61 -3.50
CA SER A 82 -0.85 25.84 -4.28
C SER A 82 -1.90 26.78 -3.68
N VAL A 83 -3.04 26.24 -3.22
CA VAL A 83 -4.08 27.03 -2.54
C VAL A 83 -3.55 27.66 -1.25
N VAL A 84 -2.85 26.89 -0.41
CA VAL A 84 -2.24 27.41 0.83
C VAL A 84 -1.21 28.48 0.52
N PHE A 85 -0.39 28.29 -0.52
CA PHE A 85 0.59 29.28 -0.94
C PHE A 85 -0.06 30.59 -1.41
N GLU A 86 -1.10 30.53 -2.25
CA GLU A 86 -1.84 31.71 -2.68
C GLU A 86 -2.43 32.48 -1.49
N GLN A 87 -3.03 31.76 -0.53
CA GLN A 87 -3.59 32.37 0.69
C GLN A 87 -2.50 33.02 1.55
N TRP A 88 -1.34 32.38 1.67
CA TRP A 88 -0.19 32.94 2.39
C TRP A 88 0.31 34.24 1.74
N VAL A 89 0.47 34.25 0.41
CA VAL A 89 0.88 35.45 -0.33
C VAL A 89 -0.16 36.57 -0.19
N ARG A 90 -1.46 36.25 -0.26
CA ARG A 90 -2.55 37.23 -0.07
C ARG A 90 -2.54 37.81 1.34
N ALA A 91 -2.38 36.96 2.37
CA ALA A 91 -2.29 37.40 3.76
C ALA A 91 -1.07 38.29 4.00
N GLN A 92 0.06 38.00 3.37
CA GLN A 92 1.28 38.80 3.50
C GLN A 92 1.15 40.17 2.82
N ARG A 93 0.53 40.23 1.62
CA ARG A 93 0.31 41.48 0.88
C ARG A 93 -0.76 42.37 1.53
N ASN A 94 -1.81 41.76 2.10
CA ASN A 94 -2.97 42.48 2.65
C ASN A 94 -3.04 42.34 4.17
N SER A 95 -1.98 42.75 4.86
CA SER A 95 -1.85 42.61 6.32
C SER A 95 -2.96 43.31 7.13
N ALA A 96 -3.71 44.23 6.51
CA ALA A 96 -4.80 44.97 7.14
C ALA A 96 -6.17 44.24 7.12
N ALA A 97 -6.28 43.09 6.45
CA ALA A 97 -7.54 42.40 6.20
C ALA A 97 -7.70 41.15 7.10
N PRO A 98 -8.46 41.19 8.23
CA PRO A 98 -8.55 40.08 9.19
C PRO A 98 -9.11 38.76 8.61
N TRP A 99 -10.08 38.84 7.70
CA TRP A 99 -10.62 37.74 6.90
C TRP A 99 -9.59 36.94 6.09
N THR A 100 -8.41 37.49 5.81
CA THR A 100 -7.34 36.75 5.11
C THR A 100 -6.59 35.77 6.03
N HIS A 101 -6.56 36.02 7.34
CA HIS A 101 -5.90 35.14 8.29
C HIS A 101 -6.70 33.87 8.57
N GLU A 102 -8.03 33.98 8.72
CA GLU A 102 -8.90 32.82 8.96
C GLU A 102 -8.85 31.83 7.80
N GLY A 103 -8.94 32.34 6.55
CA GLY A 103 -8.84 31.51 5.35
C GLY A 103 -7.51 30.77 5.24
N PHE A 104 -6.40 31.44 5.55
CA PHE A 104 -5.08 30.81 5.58
C PHE A 104 -4.98 29.71 6.65
N VAL A 105 -5.44 29.96 7.88
CA VAL A 105 -5.38 28.98 8.98
C VAL A 105 -6.19 27.73 8.64
N VAL A 106 -7.40 27.88 8.10
CA VAL A 106 -8.22 26.74 7.69
C VAL A 106 -7.55 25.97 6.55
N ALA A 107 -7.05 26.65 5.52
CA ALA A 107 -6.36 26.00 4.41
C ALA A 107 -5.11 25.23 4.88
N ALA A 108 -4.28 25.85 5.73
CA ALA A 108 -3.09 25.24 6.29
C ALA A 108 -3.41 24.04 7.19
N ALA A 109 -4.48 24.12 8.00
CA ALA A 109 -4.92 23.01 8.85
C ALA A 109 -5.41 21.81 8.03
N VAL A 110 -6.23 22.06 6.99
CA VAL A 110 -6.73 21.02 6.07
C VAL A 110 -5.57 20.36 5.32
N TRP A 111 -4.64 21.16 4.80
CA TRP A 111 -3.44 20.69 4.12
C TRP A 111 -2.56 19.84 5.04
N ALA A 112 -2.29 20.31 6.27
CA ALA A 112 -1.47 19.57 7.23
C ALA A 112 -2.15 18.26 7.66
N GLY A 113 -3.47 18.29 7.88
CA GLY A 113 -4.27 17.09 8.18
C GLY A 113 -4.24 16.07 7.04
N LEU A 114 -4.29 16.52 5.79
CA LEU A 114 -4.18 15.64 4.63
C LEU A 114 -2.77 15.03 4.51
N ALA A 115 -1.71 15.84 4.69
CA ALA A 115 -0.34 15.35 4.69
C ALA A 115 -0.09 14.32 5.81
N LEU A 116 -0.61 14.57 7.02
CA LEU A 116 -0.56 13.64 8.15
C LEU A 116 -1.27 12.31 7.82
N THR A 117 -2.49 12.37 7.30
CA THR A 117 -3.26 11.15 6.96
C THR A 117 -2.60 10.35 5.83
N ALA A 118 -2.05 11.02 4.82
CA ALA A 118 -1.24 10.40 3.77
C ALA A 118 0.02 9.72 4.35
N GLY A 119 0.69 10.38 5.29
CA GLY A 119 1.81 9.82 6.05
C GLY A 119 1.41 8.55 6.81
N VAL A 120 0.33 8.60 7.61
CA VAL A 120 -0.19 7.45 8.38
C VAL A 120 -0.52 6.28 7.47
N TRP A 121 -1.20 6.54 6.35
CA TRP A 121 -1.54 5.53 5.36
C TRP A 121 -0.28 4.85 4.80
N THR A 122 0.68 5.65 4.34
CA THR A 122 1.94 5.17 3.76
C THR A 122 2.77 4.39 4.77
N GLY A 123 2.86 4.89 6.02
CA GLY A 123 3.54 4.21 7.12
C GLY A 123 2.91 2.86 7.45
N ALA A 124 1.57 2.79 7.51
CA ALA A 124 0.87 1.53 7.77
C ALA A 124 1.08 0.49 6.65
N MET A 125 1.08 0.94 5.39
CA MET A 125 1.33 0.08 4.23
C MET A 125 2.77 -0.42 4.17
N LEU A 126 3.75 0.47 4.35
CA LEU A 126 5.17 0.14 4.23
C LEU A 126 5.78 -0.49 5.48
N ALA A 127 5.03 -0.66 6.56
CA ALA A 127 5.54 -1.25 7.80
C ALA A 127 6.11 -2.68 7.61
N HIS A 128 5.84 -3.35 6.48
CA HIS A 128 6.38 -4.67 6.14
C HIS A 128 7.68 -4.65 5.33
N TRP A 129 8.04 -3.50 4.77
CA TRP A 129 9.31 -3.34 4.10
C TRP A 129 10.44 -3.21 5.11
N ARG A 130 11.63 -3.66 4.68
CA ARG A 130 12.85 -3.42 5.45
C ARG A 130 13.22 -1.94 5.30
N TRP A 131 13.59 -1.29 6.39
CA TRP A 131 13.82 0.16 6.44
C TRP A 131 14.83 0.66 5.37
N TRP A 132 15.81 -0.17 5.00
CA TRP A 132 16.80 0.15 3.96
C TRP A 132 16.25 0.17 2.53
N LEU A 133 15.08 -0.43 2.25
CA LEU A 133 14.36 -0.27 0.98
C LEU A 133 13.44 0.95 1.00
N VAL A 134 12.94 1.30 2.19
CA VAL A 134 12.02 2.42 2.40
C VAL A 134 12.75 3.74 2.19
N LEU A 135 13.96 3.87 2.74
CA LEU A 135 14.77 5.09 2.68
C LEU A 135 15.08 5.55 1.24
N PRO A 136 15.60 4.70 0.33
CA PRO A 136 15.84 5.10 -1.05
C PRO A 136 14.54 5.35 -1.83
N ALA A 137 13.46 4.60 -1.55
CA ALA A 137 12.15 4.88 -2.16
C ALA A 137 11.62 6.26 -1.76
N TRP A 138 11.82 6.64 -0.50
CA TRP A 138 11.51 7.97 0.01
C TRP A 138 12.34 9.05 -0.67
N VAL A 139 13.66 8.87 -0.74
CA VAL A 139 14.55 9.82 -1.42
C VAL A 139 14.15 9.96 -2.89
N ALA A 140 13.89 8.86 -3.59
CA ALA A 140 13.42 8.87 -4.97
C ALA A 140 12.08 9.60 -5.13
N MET A 141 11.13 9.41 -4.20
CA MET A 141 9.86 10.13 -4.19
C MET A 141 10.06 11.64 -3.98
N LEU A 142 10.93 12.03 -3.05
CA LEU A 142 11.25 13.45 -2.79
C LEU A 142 11.89 14.10 -4.02
N PHE A 143 12.87 13.44 -4.63
CA PHE A 143 13.46 13.90 -5.89
C PHE A 143 12.41 13.97 -6.99
N GLY A 144 11.59 12.92 -7.14
CA GLY A 144 10.51 12.89 -8.13
C GLY A 144 9.51 14.03 -7.97
N LEU A 145 9.15 14.40 -6.74
CA LEU A 145 8.28 15.55 -6.46
C LEU A 145 8.91 16.88 -6.85
N ILE A 146 10.20 17.07 -6.53
CA ILE A 146 10.96 18.26 -6.92
C ILE A 146 11.03 18.35 -8.45
N PHE A 147 11.44 17.27 -9.12
CA PHE A 147 11.54 17.21 -10.58
C PHE A 147 10.19 17.31 -11.29
N PHE A 148 9.10 16.81 -10.70
CA PHE A 148 7.77 16.86 -11.32
C PHE A 148 7.30 18.31 -11.52
N VAL A 149 7.56 19.19 -10.54
CA VAL A 149 7.24 20.61 -10.65
C VAL A 149 8.01 21.26 -11.80
N GLU A 150 9.29 20.93 -11.95
CA GLU A 150 10.12 21.39 -13.07
C GLU A 150 9.55 20.92 -14.42
N VAL A 151 9.21 19.63 -14.52
CA VAL A 151 8.67 19.04 -15.74
C VAL A 151 7.33 19.68 -16.11
N GLN A 152 6.43 19.92 -15.15
CA GLN A 152 5.14 20.54 -15.42
C GLN A 152 5.30 21.94 -16.04
N GLN A 153 6.22 22.75 -15.55
CA GLN A 153 6.46 24.08 -16.09
C GLN A 153 7.07 24.06 -17.49
N VAL A 154 8.01 23.15 -17.74
CA VAL A 154 8.54 22.94 -19.09
C VAL A 154 7.42 22.57 -20.05
N VAL A 155 6.48 21.71 -19.62
CA VAL A 155 5.31 21.33 -20.41
C VAL A 155 4.38 22.52 -20.65
N GLU A 156 4.07 23.32 -19.62
CA GLU A 156 3.23 24.52 -19.75
C GLU A 156 3.85 25.56 -20.68
N PHE A 157 5.16 25.78 -20.57
CA PHE A 157 5.92 26.69 -21.41
C PHE A 157 5.92 26.24 -22.88
N ILE A 158 6.17 24.95 -23.14
CA ILE A 158 6.06 24.37 -24.49
C ILE A 158 4.63 24.51 -25.04
N ALA A 159 3.61 24.30 -24.20
CA ALA A 159 2.21 24.37 -24.61
C ALA A 159 1.77 25.81 -25.00
N GLN A 160 2.42 26.84 -24.47
CA GLN A 160 2.15 28.24 -24.82
C GLN A 160 2.75 28.67 -26.16
N GLY A 161 3.65 27.85 -26.75
CA GLY A 161 4.24 28.12 -28.06
C GLY A 161 5.20 29.31 -28.09
N GLU A 162 5.69 29.75 -26.93
CA GLU A 162 6.72 30.79 -26.85
C GLU A 162 8.09 30.24 -27.31
N GLU A 163 8.88 31.06 -28.01
CA GLU A 163 10.25 30.70 -28.35
C GLU A 163 11.07 30.50 -27.08
N ILE A 164 11.78 29.37 -27.01
CA ILE A 164 12.53 28.95 -25.83
C ILE A 164 13.79 29.80 -25.68
N ASP A 165 13.71 30.92 -24.96
CA ASP A 165 14.90 31.57 -24.41
C ASP A 165 15.37 30.78 -23.18
N VAL A 166 16.42 29.98 -23.38
CA VAL A 166 17.01 29.09 -22.37
C VAL A 166 17.44 29.86 -21.12
N LEU A 167 17.81 31.14 -21.27
CA LEU A 167 18.22 32.00 -20.16
C LEU A 167 17.01 32.49 -19.36
N ALA A 168 15.91 32.84 -20.03
CA ALA A 168 14.64 33.19 -19.39
C ALA A 168 14.03 31.98 -18.67
N LEU A 169 14.12 30.79 -19.28
CA LEU A 169 13.69 29.54 -18.64
C LEU A 169 14.52 29.26 -17.38
N ALA A 170 15.85 29.34 -17.45
CA ALA A 170 16.72 29.10 -16.30
C ALA A 170 16.51 30.11 -15.16
N THR A 171 16.23 31.38 -15.46
CA THR A 171 16.03 32.43 -14.45
C THR A 171 14.61 32.46 -13.88
N GLY A 172 13.58 32.25 -14.70
CA GLY A 172 12.19 32.07 -14.29
C GLY A 172 12.00 30.84 -13.39
N VAL A 173 12.76 29.77 -13.69
CA VAL A 173 12.89 28.56 -12.87
C VAL A 173 13.57 28.82 -11.51
N VAL A 174 14.24 29.94 -11.30
CA VAL A 174 14.84 30.23 -9.98
C VAL A 174 13.91 31.10 -9.13
N GLN A 175 13.11 31.98 -9.75
CA GLN A 175 12.28 32.96 -9.04
C GLN A 175 10.85 32.49 -8.74
N GLY A 176 10.19 31.81 -9.68
CA GLY A 176 8.85 31.24 -9.47
C GLY A 176 8.84 30.10 -8.45
N HIS A 177 10.00 29.50 -8.21
CA HIS A 177 10.19 28.26 -7.46
C HIS A 177 10.16 28.39 -5.97
N SER A 178 10.35 29.60 -5.42
CA SER A 178 10.57 29.73 -3.99
C SER A 178 9.31 29.45 -3.16
N GLY A 179 8.12 29.55 -3.74
CA GLY A 179 6.86 29.48 -3.00
C GLY A 179 6.33 28.06 -2.77
N THR A 180 5.85 27.45 -3.84
CA THR A 180 5.21 26.13 -3.82
C THR A 180 6.18 25.04 -3.37
N SER A 181 7.47 25.12 -3.75
CA SER A 181 8.49 24.17 -3.29
C SER A 181 8.70 24.25 -1.78
N ARG A 182 8.68 25.45 -1.17
CA ARG A 182 8.77 25.60 0.30
C ARG A 182 7.56 25.00 1.00
N VAL A 183 6.35 25.17 0.46
CA VAL A 183 5.14 24.52 1.01
C VAL A 183 5.23 23.00 0.85
N LEU A 184 5.66 22.48 -0.30
CA LEU A 184 5.86 21.05 -0.51
C LEU A 184 6.93 20.47 0.43
N ILE A 185 8.06 21.16 0.63
CA ILE A 185 9.09 20.77 1.59
C ILE A 185 8.53 20.83 3.02
N ALA A 186 7.73 21.84 3.36
CA ALA A 186 7.07 21.93 4.65
C ALA A 186 6.08 20.78 4.87
N SER A 187 5.46 20.22 3.82
CA SER A 187 4.56 19.05 3.91
C SER A 187 5.27 17.79 4.41
N LEU A 188 6.60 17.72 4.27
CA LEU A 188 7.38 16.57 4.71
C LEU A 188 7.34 16.40 6.23
N VAL A 189 7.15 17.48 6.98
CA VAL A 189 7.04 17.45 8.44
C VAL A 189 5.75 16.75 8.89
N PRO A 190 4.53 17.23 8.54
CA PRO A 190 3.30 16.53 8.88
C PRO A 190 3.25 15.13 8.26
N PHE A 191 3.73 14.94 7.02
CA PHE A 191 3.80 13.60 6.44
C PHE A 191 4.70 12.67 7.26
N GLY A 192 5.92 13.10 7.62
CA GLY A 192 6.87 12.32 8.39
C GLY A 192 6.33 11.93 9.76
N LEU A 193 5.65 12.86 10.44
CA LEU A 193 4.94 12.59 11.70
C LEU A 193 3.85 11.55 11.50
N GLY A 194 3.02 11.69 10.47
CA GLY A 194 2.00 10.72 10.11
C GLY A 194 2.61 9.34 9.84
N TYR A 195 3.69 9.29 9.07
CA TYR A 195 4.41 8.07 8.74
C TYR A 195 4.91 7.33 9.99
N ALA A 196 5.52 8.06 10.93
CA ALA A 196 5.96 7.50 12.20
C ALA A 196 4.80 6.88 13.00
N VAL A 197 3.62 7.51 12.99
CA VAL A 197 2.40 7.00 13.62
C VAL A 197 1.81 5.80 12.86
N GLY A 198 1.94 5.77 11.53
CA GLY A 198 1.45 4.67 10.69
C GLY A 198 2.19 3.34 10.92
N LEU A 199 3.49 3.37 11.19
CA LEU A 199 4.32 2.18 11.43
C LEU A 199 3.78 1.26 12.55
N PRO A 200 3.49 1.72 13.78
CA PRO A 200 2.95 0.88 14.84
C PRO A 200 1.54 0.38 14.51
N ILE A 201 0.71 1.17 13.82
CA ILE A 201 -0.63 0.76 13.36
C ILE A 201 -0.50 -0.43 12.40
N GLY A 202 0.38 -0.32 11.39
CA GLY A 202 0.68 -1.40 10.44
C GLY A 202 1.27 -2.64 11.11
N ALA A 203 2.12 -2.48 12.13
CA ALA A 203 2.64 -3.60 12.92
C ALA A 203 1.54 -4.28 13.76
N PHE A 204 0.66 -3.50 14.39
CA PHE A 204 -0.43 -4.01 15.22
C PHE A 204 -1.44 -4.81 14.40
N THR A 205 -1.89 -4.30 13.25
CA THR A 205 -2.84 -5.00 12.36
C THR A 205 -2.28 -6.35 11.92
N ARG A 206 -0.99 -6.42 11.57
CA ARG A 206 -0.31 -7.68 11.21
C ARG A 206 -0.18 -8.65 12.39
N ARG A 207 0.23 -8.17 13.57
CA ARG A 207 0.26 -8.99 14.79
C ARG A 207 -1.13 -9.54 15.12
N SER A 208 -2.18 -8.75 14.95
CA SER A 208 -3.57 -9.18 15.17
C SER A 208 -4.00 -10.27 14.18
N ALA A 209 -3.62 -10.15 12.90
CA ALA A 209 -3.92 -11.13 11.87
C ALA A 209 -3.16 -12.45 12.10
N ALA A 210 -1.87 -12.37 12.47
CA ALA A 210 -1.06 -13.51 12.86
C ALA A 210 -1.63 -14.23 14.09
N ARG A 211 -2.01 -13.49 15.13
CA ARG A 211 -2.68 -14.05 16.33
C ARG A 211 -4.00 -14.74 15.98
N ARG A 212 -4.84 -14.13 15.13
CA ARG A 212 -6.09 -14.75 14.65
C ARG A 212 -5.83 -16.05 13.88
N MET A 213 -4.85 -16.06 12.97
CA MET A 213 -4.43 -17.27 12.26
C MET A 213 -3.88 -18.35 13.20
N TRP A 214 -3.07 -17.96 14.18
CA TRP A 214 -2.51 -18.88 15.17
C TRP A 214 -3.60 -19.51 16.05
N ARG A 215 -4.55 -18.70 16.56
CA ARG A 215 -5.72 -19.20 17.31
C ARG A 215 -6.56 -20.17 16.48
N ARG A 216 -6.80 -19.85 15.20
CA ARG A 216 -7.52 -20.75 14.28
C ARG A 216 -6.77 -22.07 14.09
N ARG A 217 -5.45 -22.02 13.88
CA ARG A 217 -4.60 -23.24 13.77
C ARG A 217 -4.61 -24.05 15.07
N ARG A 218 -4.56 -23.40 16.24
CA ARG A 218 -4.61 -24.06 17.56
C ARG A 218 -5.94 -24.78 17.77
N ARG A 219 -7.08 -24.14 17.47
CA ARG A 219 -8.41 -24.78 17.55
C ARG A 219 -8.50 -26.01 16.65
N ILE A 220 -8.00 -25.91 15.42
CA ILE A 220 -7.96 -27.06 14.49
C ILE A 220 -7.08 -28.18 15.05
N ARG A 221 -5.95 -27.88 15.68
CA ARG A 221 -5.08 -28.90 16.31
C ARG A 221 -5.73 -29.56 17.52
N LEU A 222 -6.45 -28.80 18.36
CA LEU A 222 -7.15 -29.36 19.52
C LEU A 222 -8.31 -30.27 19.10
N HIS A 223 -9.12 -29.86 18.12
CA HIS A 223 -10.13 -30.74 17.54
C HIS A 223 -9.54 -32.01 16.90
N ARG A 224 -8.29 -31.98 16.43
CA ARG A 224 -7.59 -33.17 15.92
C ARG A 224 -7.06 -34.10 17.01
N ARG A 225 -6.90 -33.64 18.25
CA ARG A 225 -6.45 -34.50 19.37
C ARG A 225 -7.60 -35.24 20.03
N ASN A 226 -8.80 -34.67 20.00
CA ASN A 226 -9.98 -35.20 20.69
C ASN A 226 -10.89 -36.06 19.80
N ALA A 227 -10.54 -36.29 18.53
CA ALA A 227 -11.37 -36.99 17.55
C ALA A 227 -10.52 -37.90 16.67
#